data_AF-A0A7Y9XU94-F1
#
_entry.id   AF-A0A7Y9XU94-F1
#
_cell.length_a   1.000
_cell.length_b   1.000
_cell.length_c   1.000
_cell.angle_alpha   90.00
_cell.angle_beta   90.00
_cell.angle_gamma   90.00
#
_symmetry.space_group_name_H-M   'P 1'
#
loop_
_entity.id
_entity.type
_entity.pdbx_description
1 polymer ?
#
loop_
_entity_poly.entity_id
_entity_poly.type
_entity_poly.pdbx_seq_one_letter_code
_entity_poly.pdbx_strand_id
1 'polypeptide(L)'
;MEIINGHYVPENIEENGIATGQTKWTEKQTDINVALELILDGLNDVYDVALLLSADTDQVATARVFSQSLHPKGKMLVGVAPPDRSAPSGYSKYGVKSVSLTQQDIERCVINDRLTLNGVPVLRPTEYDPPKNWMHPDDRPRGKPPRPPKKGSWSKPIRS
;
A
#
# COMPACT_ATOMS: atom_id res chain seq x y z
N MET A 1 3.08 8.11 20.10
CA MET A 1 2.58 8.05 18.71
C MET A 1 1.36 8.94 18.65
N GLU A 2 1.50 10.08 17.98
CA GLU A 2 0.40 11.02 17.77
C GLU A 2 -0.38 10.58 16.53
N ILE A 3 -1.71 10.64 16.60
CA ILE A 3 -2.58 10.32 15.45
C ILE A 3 -3.03 11.64 14.84
N ILE A 4 -2.60 11.92 13.61
CA ILE A 4 -3.01 13.10 12.86
C ILE A 4 -4.23 12.72 12.02
N ASN A 5 -5.37 13.35 12.32
CA ASN A 5 -6.62 13.11 11.59
C ASN A 5 -6.67 13.91 10.28
N GLY A 6 -7.37 13.37 9.27
CA GLY A 6 -7.68 14.11 8.05
C GLY A 6 -8.70 15.24 8.30
N HIS A 7 -8.75 16.20 7.38
CA HIS A 7 -9.71 17.30 7.42
C HIS A 7 -10.69 17.19 6.27
N TYR A 8 -11.97 17.05 6.63
CA TYR A 8 -13.06 16.87 5.67
C TYR A 8 -13.87 18.15 5.55
N VAL A 9 -14.03 18.62 4.32
CA VAL A 9 -14.78 19.83 4.00
C VAL A 9 -16.04 19.42 3.22
N PRO A 10 -17.22 19.96 3.59
CA PRO A 10 -18.43 19.75 2.81
C PRO A 10 -18.36 20.57 1.52
N GLU A 11 -18.62 19.92 0.39
CA GLU A 11 -18.69 20.53 -0.93
C GLU A 11 -20.05 20.24 -1.55
N ASN A 12 -20.62 21.21 -2.26
CA ASN A 12 -21.85 20.97 -3.02
C ASN A 12 -21.54 20.11 -4.24
N ILE A 13 -22.38 19.12 -4.50
CA ILE A 13 -22.36 18.40 -5.77
C ILE A 13 -22.92 19.33 -6.83
N GLU A 14 -22.16 19.53 -7.90
CA GLU A 14 -22.59 20.33 -9.05
C GLU A 14 -22.87 19.42 -10.25
N GLU A 15 -24.00 19.66 -10.92
CA GLU A 15 -24.33 19.05 -12.20
C GLU A 15 -24.43 20.16 -13.24
N ASN A 16 -23.58 20.11 -14.27
CA ASN A 16 -23.44 21.17 -15.29
C ASN A 16 -23.21 22.58 -14.70
N GLY A 17 -22.49 22.67 -13.57
CA GLY A 17 -22.21 23.93 -12.87
C GLY A 17 -23.37 24.47 -12.02
N ILE A 18 -24.43 23.68 -11.83
CA ILE A 18 -25.56 24.02 -10.95
C ILE A 18 -25.49 23.15 -9.70
N ALA A 19 -25.52 23.78 -8.53
CA ALA A 19 -25.54 23.05 -7.25
C ALA A 19 -26.83 22.23 -7.11
N THR A 20 -26.70 20.94 -6.82
CA THR A 20 -27.84 20.00 -6.68
C THR A 20 -28.49 20.04 -5.30
N GLY A 21 -27.91 20.82 -4.36
CA GLY A 21 -28.31 20.84 -2.95
C GLY A 21 -27.83 19.63 -2.14
N GLN A 22 -27.09 18.71 -2.75
CA GLN A 22 -26.47 17.58 -2.07
C GLN A 22 -25.03 17.89 -1.69
N THR A 23 -24.59 17.39 -0.53
CA THR A 23 -23.24 17.59 -0.01
C THR A 23 -22.39 16.33 -0.17
N LYS A 24 -21.19 16.50 -0.74
CA LYS A 24 -20.12 15.52 -0.72
C LYS A 24 -19.07 15.96 0.30
N TRP A 25 -18.55 15.03 1.10
CA TRP A 25 -17.41 15.30 1.96
C TRP A 25 -16.12 14.96 1.22
N THR A 26 -15.24 15.94 1.13
CA THR A 26 -13.93 15.79 0.47
C THR A 26 -12.83 15.94 1.51
N GLU A 27 -11.92 14.98 1.54
CA GLU A 27 -10.68 15.05 2.34
C GLU A 27 -9.71 16.05 1.68
N LYS A 28 -9.07 16.91 2.48
CA LYS A 28 -8.25 18.03 1.97
C LYS A 28 -6.84 18.15 2.57
N GLN A 29 -6.44 17.33 3.54
CA GLN A 29 -5.21 17.57 4.31
C GLN A 29 -4.27 16.37 4.41
N THR A 30 -4.72 15.15 4.11
CA THR A 30 -3.92 13.95 4.38
C THR A 30 -2.59 13.98 3.62
N ASP A 31 -2.61 14.34 2.34
CA ASP A 31 -1.39 14.39 1.52
C ASP A 31 -0.40 15.47 1.99
N ILE A 32 -0.93 16.60 2.51
CA ILE A 32 -0.14 17.69 3.10
C ILE A 32 0.50 17.24 4.41
N ASN A 33 -0.29 16.64 5.30
CA ASN A 33 0.19 16.19 6.61
C ASN A 33 1.27 15.11 6.45
N VAL A 34 1.07 14.14 5.56
CA VAL A 34 2.08 13.12 5.24
C VAL A 34 3.37 13.77 4.75
N ALA A 35 3.30 14.75 3.85
CA ALA A 35 4.48 15.44 3.33
C ALA A 35 5.23 16.23 4.43
N LEU A 36 4.49 16.96 5.27
CA LEU A 36 5.06 17.78 6.34
C LEU A 36 5.75 16.92 7.39
N GLU A 37 5.05 15.93 7.95
CA GLU A 37 5.61 15.06 8.98
C GLU A 37 6.82 14.30 8.46
N LEU A 38 6.76 13.76 7.23
CA LEU A 38 7.90 13.09 6.61
C LEU A 38 9.13 14.00 6.59
N ILE A 39 9.00 15.25 6.17
CA ILE A 39 10.15 16.16 6.10
C ILE A 39 10.60 16.62 7.50
N LEU A 40 9.67 16.98 8.39
CA LEU A 40 9.98 17.48 9.72
C LEU A 40 10.65 16.42 10.58
N ASP A 41 10.14 15.19 10.59
CA ASP A 41 10.75 14.07 11.31
C ASP A 41 12.15 13.75 10.78
N GLY A 42 12.35 13.86 9.46
CA GLY A 42 13.66 13.68 8.86
C GLY A 42 14.65 14.78 9.24
N LEU A 43 14.17 16.03 9.37
CA LEU A 43 14.97 17.16 9.84
C LEU A 43 15.32 17.06 11.32
N ASN A 44 14.40 16.50 12.12
CA ASN A 44 14.54 16.25 13.55
C ASN A 44 15.27 14.95 13.88
N ASP A 45 15.81 14.26 12.87
CA ASP A 45 16.60 13.04 13.04
C ASP A 45 15.81 11.86 13.66
N VAL A 46 14.49 11.85 13.50
CA VAL A 46 13.60 10.82 14.08
C VAL A 46 13.74 9.46 13.37
N TYR A 47 14.14 9.46 12.09
CA TYR A 47 14.36 8.26 11.30
C TYR A 47 15.58 8.41 10.40
N ASP A 48 16.14 7.28 9.94
CA ASP A 48 17.15 7.23 8.88
C ASP A 48 16.57 6.88 7.50
N VAL A 49 15.53 6.04 7.51
CA VAL A 49 14.84 5.58 6.31
C VAL A 49 13.34 5.82 6.46
N ALA A 50 12.76 6.58 5.53
CA ALA A 50 11.32 6.75 5.39
C ALA A 50 10.78 5.80 4.31
N LEU A 51 9.75 5.02 4.67
CA LEU A 51 8.97 4.23 3.73
C LEU A 51 7.65 4.96 3.45
N LEU A 52 7.50 5.53 2.27
CA LEU A 52 6.29 6.26 1.87
C LEU A 52 5.36 5.33 1.09
N LEU A 53 4.39 4.73 1.77
CA LEU A 53 3.35 3.92 1.15
C LEU A 53 2.28 4.80 0.49
N SER A 54 2.47 5.10 -0.80
CA SER A 54 1.52 5.87 -1.59
C SER A 54 1.73 5.67 -3.09
N ALA A 55 0.63 5.72 -3.84
CA ALA A 55 0.63 5.81 -5.31
C ALA A 55 0.30 7.23 -5.81
N ASP A 56 0.13 8.19 -4.89
CA ASP A 56 -0.26 9.55 -5.21
C ASP A 56 0.89 10.31 -5.89
N THR A 57 0.59 10.91 -7.04
CA THR A 57 1.55 11.68 -7.83
C THR A 57 1.91 13.01 -7.19
N ASP A 58 1.08 13.55 -6.31
CA ASP A 58 1.38 14.81 -5.63
C ASP A 58 2.56 14.67 -4.66
N GLN A 59 2.81 13.46 -4.16
CA GLN A 59 3.98 13.13 -3.34
C GLN A 59 5.32 13.21 -4.12
N VAL A 60 5.30 13.40 -5.44
CA VAL A 60 6.53 13.73 -6.20
C VAL A 60 7.11 15.07 -5.75
N ALA A 61 6.27 16.02 -5.31
CA ALA A 61 6.74 17.27 -4.71
C ALA A 61 7.47 17.02 -3.38
N THR A 62 6.95 16.11 -2.55
CA THR A 62 7.60 15.67 -1.31
C THR A 62 8.96 15.04 -1.58
N ALA A 63 9.05 14.14 -2.58
CA ALA A 63 10.31 13.53 -3.00
C ALA A 63 11.36 14.56 -3.46
N ARG A 64 10.94 15.62 -4.16
CA ARG A 64 11.82 16.73 -4.53
C ARG A 64 12.42 17.41 -3.30
N VAL A 65 11.57 17.80 -2.34
CA VAL A 65 12.01 18.48 -1.11
C VAL A 65 12.91 17.57 -0.28
N PHE A 66 12.54 16.30 -0.11
CA PHE A 66 13.35 15.31 0.57
C PHE A 66 14.76 15.19 -0.03
N SER A 67 14.85 15.09 -1.36
CA SER A 67 16.13 14.97 -2.06
C SER A 67 17.02 16.19 -1.88
N GLN A 68 16.43 17.38 -1.77
CA GLN A 68 17.18 18.63 -1.55
C GLN A 68 17.60 18.83 -0.09
N SER A 69 16.74 18.45 0.87
CA SER A 69 16.92 18.80 2.28
C SER A 69 17.51 17.67 3.13
N LEU A 70 17.23 16.41 2.79
CA LEU A 70 17.48 15.24 3.64
C LEU A 70 18.48 14.24 3.06
N HIS A 71 18.56 14.07 1.74
CA HIS A 71 19.64 13.26 1.13
C HIS A 71 21.05 13.74 1.53
N PRO A 72 21.37 15.05 1.54
CA PRO A 72 22.69 15.51 1.97
C PRO A 72 23.01 15.19 3.44
N LYS A 73 21.97 14.95 4.25
CA LYS A 73 22.08 14.55 5.66
C LYS A 73 22.16 13.03 5.85
N GLY A 74 22.25 12.26 4.76
CA GLY A 74 22.35 10.80 4.80
C GLY A 74 21.02 10.05 4.98
N LYS A 75 19.88 10.74 4.89
CA LYS A 75 18.55 10.11 4.99
C LYS A 75 18.14 9.44 3.68
N MET A 76 17.31 8.40 3.77
CA MET A 76 16.82 7.67 2.60
C MET A 76 15.30 7.68 2.53
N LEU A 77 14.75 7.98 1.36
CA LEU A 77 13.33 7.82 1.06
C LEU A 77 13.14 6.63 0.12
N VAL A 78 12.20 5.75 0.47
CA VAL A 78 11.75 4.65 -0.37
C VAL A 78 10.25 4.79 -0.61
N GLY A 79 9.86 4.92 -1.88
CA GLY A 79 8.46 4.84 -2.28
C GLY A 79 7.97 3.40 -2.21
N VAL A 80 6.84 3.16 -1.55
CA VAL A 80 6.18 1.86 -1.52
C VAL A 80 4.87 1.99 -2.27
N ALA A 81 4.73 1.28 -3.38
CA ALA A 81 3.48 1.24 -4.12
C ALA A 81 2.53 0.22 -3.48
N PRO A 82 1.25 0.57 -3.23
CA PRO A 82 0.26 -0.40 -2.80
C PRO A 82 0.02 -1.46 -3.90
N PRO A 83 -0.59 -2.61 -3.56
CA PRO A 83 -0.96 -3.62 -4.53
C PRO A 83 -1.77 -3.03 -5.69
N ASP A 84 -1.54 -3.56 -6.89
CA ASP A 84 -2.22 -3.14 -8.14
C ASP A 84 -2.00 -1.68 -8.56
N ARG A 85 -1.07 -0.98 -7.91
CA ARG A 85 -0.63 0.37 -8.28
C ARG A 85 0.87 0.39 -8.53
N SER A 86 1.31 1.45 -9.21
CA SER A 86 2.72 1.75 -9.44
C SER A 86 3.14 2.95 -8.62
N ALA A 87 4.39 2.95 -8.18
CA ALA A 87 4.98 4.13 -7.57
C ALA A 87 5.02 5.27 -8.60
N PRO A 88 4.90 6.55 -8.18
CA PRO A 88 5.01 7.69 -9.07
C PRO A 88 6.32 7.67 -9.87
N SER A 89 6.23 7.70 -11.20
CA SER A 89 7.41 7.66 -12.10
C SER A 89 8.40 8.80 -11.85
N GLY A 90 7.91 9.93 -11.31
CA GLY A 90 8.70 11.10 -10.94
C GLY A 90 9.72 10.86 -9.81
N TYR A 91 9.55 9.84 -8.98
CA TYR A 91 10.49 9.52 -7.89
C TYR A 91 11.91 9.29 -8.37
N SER A 92 12.06 8.64 -9.53
CA SER A 92 13.38 8.38 -10.15
C SER A 92 14.19 9.66 -10.39
N LYS A 93 13.53 10.78 -10.71
CA LYS A 93 14.19 12.09 -10.95
C LYS A 93 14.89 12.65 -9.72
N TYR A 94 14.47 12.20 -8.53
CA TYR A 94 14.97 12.67 -7.25
C TYR A 94 15.82 11.61 -6.53
N GLY A 95 16.14 10.50 -7.20
CA GLY A 95 16.94 9.41 -6.64
C GLY A 95 16.19 8.52 -5.64
N VAL A 96 14.86 8.63 -5.58
CA VAL A 96 14.02 7.84 -4.68
C VAL A 96 13.81 6.45 -5.28
N LYS A 97 14.21 5.42 -4.52
CA LYS A 97 13.96 4.02 -4.90
C LYS A 97 12.50 3.67 -4.64
N SER A 98 11.96 2.74 -5.42
CA SER A 98 10.58 2.28 -5.25
C SER A 98 10.50 0.77 -5.15
N VAL A 99 9.58 0.28 -4.30
CA VAL A 99 9.20 -1.12 -4.18
C VAL A 99 7.69 -1.25 -4.28
N SER A 100 7.18 -2.38 -4.75
CA SER A 100 5.73 -2.65 -4.81
C SER A 100 5.36 -3.67 -3.76
N LEU A 101 4.31 -3.38 -2.98
CA LEU A 101 3.64 -4.39 -2.17
C LEU A 101 2.87 -5.33 -3.09
N THR A 102 3.07 -6.62 -2.88
CA THR A 102 2.32 -7.66 -3.58
C THR A 102 1.14 -8.11 -2.73
N GLN A 103 0.14 -8.73 -3.37
CA GLN A 103 -0.95 -9.37 -2.63
C GLN A 103 -0.42 -10.42 -1.63
N GLN A 104 0.67 -11.10 -1.96
CA GLN A 104 1.30 -12.07 -1.07
C GLN A 104 1.89 -11.41 0.19
N ASP A 105 2.39 -10.18 0.10
CA ASP A 105 2.89 -9.44 1.27
C ASP A 105 1.75 -9.14 2.25
N ILE A 106 0.58 -8.75 1.73
CA ILE A 106 -0.63 -8.56 2.54
C ILE A 106 -1.12 -9.87 3.15
N GLU A 107 -1.13 -10.95 2.38
CA GLU A 107 -1.56 -12.28 2.87
C GLU A 107 -0.68 -12.81 4.00
N ARG A 108 0.62 -12.49 4.00
CA ARG A 108 1.56 -12.83 5.08
C ARG A 108 1.30 -12.05 6.36
N CYS A 109 0.56 -10.94 6.31
CA CYS A 109 0.18 -10.17 7.49
C CYS A 109 -1.03 -10.76 8.22
N VAL A 110 -1.66 -11.83 7.70
CA VAL A 110 -2.76 -12.51 8.38
C VAL A 110 -2.25 -13.19 9.64
N ILE A 111 -2.75 -12.73 10.78
CA ILE A 111 -2.40 -13.24 12.10
C ILE A 111 -2.96 -14.67 12.25
N ASN A 112 -2.20 -15.55 12.92
CA ASN A 112 -2.65 -16.91 13.26
C ASN A 112 -3.94 -16.90 14.10
N ASP A 113 -4.70 -18.00 14.05
CA ASP A 113 -5.95 -18.18 14.82
C ASP A 113 -5.74 -18.02 16.34
N ARG A 114 -4.58 -18.47 16.83
CA ARG A 114 -4.16 -18.41 18.23
C ARG A 114 -2.78 -17.79 18.34
N LEU A 115 -2.66 -16.78 19.20
CA LEU A 115 -1.40 -16.15 19.57
C LEU A 115 -1.25 -16.13 21.09
N THR A 116 -0.02 -16.00 21.58
CA THR A 116 0.26 -15.78 22.99
C THR A 116 0.78 -14.36 23.16
N LEU A 117 0.05 -13.53 23.89
CA LEU A 117 0.45 -12.17 24.23
C LEU A 117 0.73 -12.11 25.73
N ASN A 118 1.99 -11.88 26.13
CA ASN A 118 2.40 -11.84 27.54
C ASN A 118 1.99 -13.09 28.35
N GLY A 119 2.05 -14.27 27.73
CA GLY A 119 1.65 -15.53 28.36
C GLY A 119 0.15 -15.81 28.36
N VAL A 120 -0.68 -14.88 27.87
CA VAL A 120 -2.12 -15.05 27.74
C VAL A 120 -2.47 -15.50 26.32
N PRO A 121 -3.25 -16.59 26.15
CA PRO A 121 -3.74 -16.97 24.83
C PRO A 121 -4.77 -15.94 24.35
N VAL A 122 -4.51 -15.36 23.18
CA VAL A 122 -5.40 -14.44 22.48
C VAL A 122 -5.86 -15.12 21.20
N LEU A 123 -7.15 -15.02 20.92
CA LEU A 123 -7.73 -15.52 19.68
C LEU A 123 -7.87 -14.35 18.70
N ARG A 124 -7.63 -14.64 17.42
CA ARG A 124 -7.97 -13.67 16.37
C ARG A 124 -9.49 -13.44 16.39
N PRO A 125 -9.97 -12.19 16.31
CA PRO A 125 -11.40 -11.93 16.20
C PRO A 125 -11.97 -12.53 14.91
N THR A 126 -13.21 -13.01 14.96
CA THR A 126 -13.86 -13.71 13.83
C THR A 126 -14.01 -12.81 12.61
N GLU A 127 -14.10 -11.49 12.80
CA GLU A 127 -14.15 -10.50 11.71
C GLU A 127 -12.87 -10.46 10.87
N TYR A 128 -11.75 -10.95 11.41
CA TYR A 128 -10.46 -11.06 10.72
C TYR A 128 -10.19 -12.48 10.21
N ASP A 129 -11.16 -13.40 10.28
CA ASP A 129 -10.98 -14.72 9.70
C ASP A 129 -10.84 -14.64 8.18
N PRO A 130 -9.85 -15.34 7.60
CA PRO A 130 -9.71 -15.39 6.17
C PRO A 130 -10.85 -16.22 5.57
N PRO A 131 -11.11 -16.09 4.26
CA PRO A 131 -12.12 -16.88 3.57
C PRO A 131 -11.94 -18.39 3.82
N LYS A 132 -13.04 -19.16 3.85
CA LYS A 132 -13.03 -20.60 4.20
C LYS A 132 -12.07 -21.46 3.36
N ASN A 133 -11.78 -21.06 2.12
CA ASN A 133 -10.89 -21.75 1.19
C ASN A 133 -9.50 -21.11 1.09
N TRP A 134 -9.20 -20.13 1.93
CA TRP A 134 -7.90 -19.47 1.96
C TRP A 134 -6.89 -20.31 2.73
N MET A 135 -5.66 -20.32 2.22
CA MET A 135 -4.53 -21.01 2.81
C MET A 135 -3.40 -20.02 2.97
N HIS A 136 -2.80 -19.99 4.17
CA HIS A 136 -1.69 -19.09 4.46
C HIS A 136 -0.56 -19.31 3.45
N PRO A 137 0.08 -18.25 2.92
CA PRO A 137 1.13 -18.38 1.91
C PRO A 137 2.24 -19.38 2.25
N ASP A 138 2.54 -19.55 3.54
CA ASP A 138 3.57 -20.49 4.01
C ASP A 138 3.12 -21.96 3.95
N ASP A 139 1.82 -22.22 4.07
CA ASP A 139 1.22 -23.57 4.04
C ASP A 139 0.88 -24.03 2.62
N ARG A 140 0.92 -23.11 1.63
CA ARG A 140 0.63 -23.44 0.24
C ARG A 140 1.64 -24.47 -0.29
N PRO A 141 1.17 -25.50 -1.03
CA PRO A 141 2.05 -26.51 -1.59
C PRO A 141 3.08 -25.84 -2.52
N ARG A 142 4.35 -25.89 -2.12
CA ARG A 142 5.46 -25.38 -2.93
C ARG A 142 5.76 -26.39 -4.03
N GLY A 143 5.25 -26.15 -5.23
CA GLY A 143 5.48 -27.01 -6.39
C GLY A 143 5.46 -26.23 -7.69
N LYS A 144 6.27 -26.65 -8.68
CA LYS A 144 6.14 -26.14 -10.05
C LYS A 144 4.72 -26.48 -10.53
N PRO A 145 4.02 -25.56 -11.21
CA PRO A 145 2.73 -25.91 -11.82
C PRO A 145 2.91 -27.17 -12.68
N PRO A 146 1.88 -28.03 -12.77
CA PRO A 146 1.94 -29.18 -13.66
C PRO A 146 2.34 -28.70 -15.05
N ARG A 147 3.28 -29.42 -15.69
CA ARG A 147 3.73 -29.04 -17.04
C ARG A 147 2.48 -28.92 -17.92
N PRO A 148 2.32 -27.81 -18.67
CA PRO A 148 1.22 -27.73 -19.61
C PRO A 148 1.27 -28.96 -20.52
N PRO A 149 0.10 -29.52 -20.87
CA PRO A 149 0.05 -30.68 -21.75
C PRO A 149 0.83 -30.39 -23.03
N LYS A 150 1.61 -31.37 -23.51
CA LYS A 150 2.38 -31.23 -24.76
C LYS A 150 1.43 -30.75 -25.87
N LYS A 151 1.89 -29.78 -26.67
CA LYS A 151 1.20 -29.25 -27.85
C LYS A 151 0.67 -30.43 -28.68
N GLY A 152 -0.66 -30.57 -28.81
CA GLY A 152 -1.33 -31.72 -29.47
C GLY A 152 -2.14 -32.66 -28.56
N SER A 153 -2.12 -32.48 -27.23
CA SER A 153 -2.96 -33.29 -26.31
C SER A 153 -4.45 -32.95 -26.34
N TRP A 154 -4.82 -31.79 -26.91
CA TRP A 154 -6.21 -31.31 -26.99
C TRP A 154 -6.92 -31.72 -28.30
N SER A 155 -6.24 -32.47 -29.17
CA SER A 155 -6.73 -32.83 -30.50
C SER A 155 -6.83 -34.33 -30.68
N LYS A 156 -7.58 -35.03 -29.81
CA LYS A 156 -8.14 -36.33 -30.17
C LYS A 156 -9.59 -36.11 -30.61
N PRO A 157 -9.91 -36.14 -31.91
CA PRO A 157 -11.30 -36.10 -32.33
C PRO A 157 -12.01 -37.34 -31.78
N ILE A 158 -13.18 -37.12 -31.18
CA ILE A 158 -14.10 -38.18 -30.78
C ILE A 158 -14.51 -38.89 -32.08
N ARG A 159 -14.15 -40.17 -32.23
CA ARG A 159 -14.64 -40.99 -33.35
C ARG A 159 -16.12 -41.31 -33.07
N SER A 160 -17.00 -40.82 -33.94
CA SER A 160 -18.38 -41.29 -34.10
C SER A 160 -18.42 -42.72 -34.61
#